data_AF-A0A521CWL0-F1
#
_entry.id   AF-A0A521CWL0-F1
#
_cell.length_a   1.000
_cell.length_b   1.000
_cell.length_c   1.000
_cell.angle_alpha   90.00
_cell.angle_beta   90.00
_cell.angle_gamma   90.00
#
_symmetry.space_group_name_H-M   'P 1'
#
loop_
_entity.id
_entity.type
_entity.pdbx_description
1 polymer ?
#
loop_
_entity_poly.entity_id
_entity_poly.type
_entity_poly.pdbx_seq_one_letter_code
_entity_poly.pdbx_strand_id
1 'polypeptide(L)'
;MKKNLVYFLAVALPLLTSCSNDAVVSTSKSEIILPKTAKYSSTGSSIVSSVNFTYNGNKIKSITGQNERTDFTYEGDFIVKEVTYNTQSGSDVKKEEYTYAYEKNKLVSTAYSKNFTTKYPNGSYKERSVYTYNADGSAIMKTYYKDSEFFEVEKLGDIELESNVDKLTFVNGNLTKRVSKISEGSYLVYSDTDTTEYLYEYDANSTPFKNVLGFDLLMKDVFVNNVVNTTTSSVLWNGNYLNSNSSKIDYIYNEKGYPVKVSERFKTTEYIY
;
A
#
# COMPACT_ATOMS: atom_id res chain seq x y z
N MET A 1 -39.71 -31.84 57.25
CA MET A 1 -39.98 -32.58 56.00
C MET A 1 -38.64 -33.05 55.42
N LYS A 2 -38.60 -34.36 55.12
CA LYS A 2 -37.66 -35.17 54.31
C LYS A 2 -36.44 -34.45 53.68
N LYS A 3 -35.19 -34.81 54.05
CA LYS A 3 -34.27 -35.78 53.38
C LYS A 3 -33.62 -35.18 52.12
N ASN A 4 -32.30 -35.04 51.92
CA ASN A 4 -31.15 -35.96 52.03
C ASN A 4 -29.83 -35.14 52.18
N LEU A 5 -28.80 -35.52 52.97
CA LEU A 5 -27.78 -36.60 52.77
C LEU A 5 -26.93 -36.34 51.48
N VAL A 6 -25.58 -36.32 51.39
CA VAL A 6 -24.44 -36.90 52.14
C VAL A 6 -23.11 -36.16 51.80
N TYR A 7 -22.27 -36.02 52.83
CA TYR A 7 -20.79 -36.01 52.99
C TYR A 7 -19.77 -36.09 51.82
N PHE A 8 -18.73 -35.25 51.99
CA PHE A 8 -17.26 -35.50 51.98
C PHE A 8 -16.69 -36.72 51.23
N LEU A 9 -15.66 -36.48 50.40
CA LEU A 9 -14.35 -37.15 50.57
C LEU A 9 -13.22 -36.39 49.85
N ALA A 10 -12.23 -35.94 50.62
CA ALA A 10 -10.91 -35.61 50.12
C ALA A 10 -10.12 -36.90 49.91
N VAL A 11 -9.45 -37.05 48.76
CA VAL A 11 -8.43 -38.06 48.54
C VAL A 11 -7.22 -37.38 47.91
N ALA A 12 -6.09 -37.50 48.60
CA ALA A 12 -4.78 -37.10 48.14
C ALA A 12 -4.13 -38.20 47.28
N LEU A 13 -3.51 -37.76 46.16
CA LEU A 13 -2.27 -38.23 45.50
C LEU A 13 -2.08 -39.73 45.14
N PRO A 14 -1.56 -40.03 43.93
CA PRO A 14 -0.11 -39.95 43.72
C PRO A 14 0.37 -39.38 42.38
N LEU A 15 1.62 -38.92 42.42
CA LEU A 15 2.51 -38.66 41.28
C LEU A 15 2.72 -39.95 40.47
N LEU A 16 2.46 -39.90 39.17
CA LEU A 16 3.07 -40.81 38.20
C LEU A 16 3.50 -40.01 36.97
N THR A 17 4.81 -39.94 36.81
CA THR A 17 5.53 -39.50 35.63
C THR A 17 5.23 -40.44 34.46
N SER A 18 4.81 -39.90 33.32
CA SER A 18 4.95 -40.58 32.05
C SER A 18 5.39 -39.58 31.00
N CYS A 19 6.67 -39.66 30.64
CA CYS A 19 7.19 -39.08 29.41
C CYS A 19 6.53 -39.79 28.24
N SER A 20 5.41 -39.25 27.74
CA SER A 20 5.02 -39.49 26.36
C SER A 20 5.86 -38.56 25.50
N ASN A 21 6.64 -39.16 24.62
CA ASN A 21 7.47 -38.49 23.64
C ASN A 21 6.54 -37.92 22.57
N ASP A 22 5.84 -36.84 22.90
CA ASP A 22 5.04 -36.11 21.92
C ASP A 22 6.03 -35.33 21.07
N ALA A 23 6.40 -35.96 19.95
CA ALA A 23 7.04 -35.31 18.84
C ALA A 23 6.30 -34.00 18.62
N VAL A 24 7.01 -32.89 18.85
CA VAL A 24 6.58 -31.56 18.49
C VAL A 24 6.13 -31.68 17.04
N VAL A 25 4.81 -31.67 16.83
CA VAL A 25 4.22 -31.45 15.53
C VAL A 25 4.69 -30.05 15.18
N SER A 26 5.84 -30.00 14.50
CA SER A 26 6.34 -28.84 13.81
C SER A 26 5.19 -28.37 12.96
N THR A 27 4.45 -27.39 13.47
CA THR A 27 3.38 -26.74 12.72
C THR A 27 4.07 -26.29 11.46
N SER A 28 3.76 -26.95 10.34
CA SER A 28 4.40 -26.74 9.05
C SER A 28 4.42 -25.24 8.81
N LYS A 29 5.62 -24.64 8.87
CA LYS A 29 5.82 -23.22 8.59
C LYS A 29 5.16 -22.98 7.24
N SER A 30 4.05 -22.22 7.21
CA SER A 30 3.32 -22.03 5.96
C SER A 30 4.32 -21.53 4.93
N GLU A 31 4.36 -22.17 3.77
CA GLU A 31 5.28 -21.81 2.71
C GLU A 31 5.09 -20.33 2.37
N ILE A 32 6.14 -19.53 2.55
CA ILE A 32 6.12 -18.12 2.25
C ILE A 32 6.27 -17.96 0.74
N ILE A 33 5.23 -17.41 0.11
CA ILE A 33 5.18 -17.18 -1.34
C ILE A 33 5.50 -15.71 -1.59
N LEU A 34 6.56 -15.45 -2.38
CA LEU A 34 7.01 -14.11 -2.73
C LEU A 34 7.29 -14.07 -4.24
N PRO A 35 6.79 -13.08 -4.99
CA PRO A 35 7.08 -12.97 -6.41
C PRO A 35 8.57 -12.68 -6.61
N LYS A 36 9.24 -13.41 -7.50
CA LYS A 36 10.64 -13.20 -7.88
C LYS A 36 10.79 -12.23 -9.04
N THR A 37 9.85 -12.28 -9.99
CA THR A 37 9.85 -11.44 -11.19
C THR A 37 8.43 -11.01 -11.55
N ALA A 38 8.28 -9.79 -12.04
CA ALA A 38 7.06 -9.34 -12.71
C ALA A 38 7.41 -8.91 -14.14
N LYS A 39 6.60 -9.36 -15.11
CA LYS A 39 6.71 -8.96 -16.52
C LYS A 39 5.51 -8.10 -16.88
N TYR A 40 5.76 -7.01 -17.60
CA TYR A 40 4.74 -6.10 -18.07
C TYR A 40 4.70 -6.10 -19.59
N SER A 41 3.50 -6.26 -20.13
CA SER A 41 3.25 -6.15 -21.56
C SER A 41 2.02 -5.29 -21.82
N SER A 42 1.92 -4.76 -23.03
CA SER A 42 0.76 -4.01 -23.49
C SER A 42 0.28 -4.56 -24.81
N THR A 43 -1.03 -4.71 -24.98
CA THR A 43 -1.66 -5.08 -26.25
C THR A 43 -1.19 -4.13 -27.35
N GLY A 44 -0.75 -4.68 -28.47
CA GLY A 44 -0.22 -3.92 -29.61
C GLY A 44 1.26 -3.52 -29.50
N SER A 45 1.95 -3.85 -28.40
CA SER A 45 3.38 -3.66 -28.24
C SER A 45 4.11 -5.00 -28.23
N SER A 46 5.25 -5.09 -28.92
CA SER A 46 6.19 -6.22 -28.78
C SER A 46 7.16 -6.04 -27.61
N ILE A 47 7.19 -4.87 -26.99
CA ILE A 47 8.07 -4.57 -25.86
C ILE A 47 7.47 -5.18 -24.60
N VAL A 48 8.25 -6.04 -23.96
CA VAL A 48 7.99 -6.59 -22.63
C VAL A 48 9.06 -6.04 -21.70
N SER A 49 8.65 -5.32 -20.66
CA SER A 49 9.55 -4.93 -19.58
C SER A 49 9.44 -5.92 -18.43
N SER A 50 10.47 -5.98 -17.58
CA SER A 50 10.45 -6.83 -16.40
C SER A 50 11.18 -6.18 -15.24
N VAL A 51 10.77 -6.56 -14.04
CA VAL A 51 11.46 -6.21 -12.80
C VAL A 51 11.70 -7.47 -11.99
N ASN A 52 12.81 -7.49 -11.25
CA ASN A 52 13.14 -8.56 -10.32
C ASN A 52 13.04 -8.04 -8.88
N PHE A 53 12.49 -8.86 -8.01
CA PHE A 53 12.36 -8.58 -6.59
C PHE A 53 13.45 -9.31 -5.83
N THR A 54 14.18 -8.61 -4.98
CA THR A 54 15.16 -9.19 -4.06
C THR A 54 14.66 -9.05 -2.64
N TYR A 55 14.87 -10.06 -1.79
CA TYR A 55 14.35 -10.10 -0.43
C TYR A 55 15.42 -10.41 0.61
N ASN A 56 15.18 -10.00 1.85
CA ASN A 56 15.82 -10.51 3.05
C ASN A 56 14.75 -11.15 3.95
N GLY A 57 14.59 -12.47 3.86
CA GLY A 57 13.41 -13.16 4.39
C GLY A 57 12.14 -12.64 3.71
N ASN A 58 11.19 -12.12 4.49
CA ASN A 58 9.93 -11.57 3.99
C ASN A 58 9.98 -10.05 3.77
N LYS A 59 11.15 -9.43 3.91
CA LYS A 59 11.33 -7.99 3.67
C LYS A 59 11.80 -7.83 2.24
N ILE A 60 11.04 -7.09 1.42
CA ILE A 60 11.52 -6.71 0.10
C ILE A 60 12.72 -5.77 0.29
N LYS A 61 13.85 -6.12 -0.31
CA LYS A 61 15.09 -5.32 -0.25
C LYS A 61 15.12 -4.33 -1.40
N SER A 62 14.84 -4.81 -2.61
CA SER A 62 14.87 -3.97 -3.82
C SER A 62 14.00 -4.52 -4.94
N ILE A 63 13.60 -3.62 -5.83
CA ILE A 63 12.99 -3.92 -7.14
C ILE A 63 13.96 -3.40 -8.20
N THR A 64 14.43 -4.27 -9.09
CA THR A 64 15.40 -3.90 -10.12
C THR A 64 14.82 -4.15 -11.51
N GLY A 65 14.67 -3.09 -12.29
CA GLY A 65 14.33 -3.12 -13.71
C GLY A 65 15.57 -2.92 -14.60
N GLN A 66 15.34 -2.63 -15.89
CA GLN A 66 16.43 -2.46 -16.85
C GLN A 66 17.28 -1.21 -16.57
N ASN A 67 16.64 -0.08 -16.26
CA ASN A 67 17.29 1.22 -16.09
C ASN A 67 16.92 1.90 -14.77
N GLU A 68 16.25 1.17 -13.88
CA GLU A 68 15.78 1.71 -12.60
C GLU A 68 15.92 0.66 -11.50
N ARG A 69 16.18 1.13 -10.28
CA ARG A 69 16.19 0.33 -9.06
C ARG A 69 15.46 1.08 -7.95
N THR A 70 14.58 0.40 -7.22
CA THR A 70 13.96 0.92 -6.00
C THR A 70 14.48 0.14 -4.81
N ASP A 71 15.05 0.83 -3.83
CA ASP A 71 15.55 0.24 -2.58
C ASP A 71 14.61 0.56 -1.41
N PHE A 72 14.41 -0.42 -0.54
CA PHE A 72 13.49 -0.32 0.61
C PHE A 72 14.28 -0.34 1.92
N THR A 73 13.93 0.56 2.85
CA THR A 73 14.49 0.61 4.21
C THR A 73 13.42 0.26 5.23
N TYR A 74 13.80 -0.50 6.26
CA TYR A 74 12.91 -0.97 7.30
C TYR A 74 13.33 -0.50 8.69
N GLU A 75 12.34 -0.27 9.55
CA GLU A 75 12.48 -0.26 11.00
C GLU A 75 11.59 -1.34 11.59
N GLY A 76 12.19 -2.39 12.16
CA GLY A 76 11.45 -3.60 12.48
C GLY A 76 10.76 -4.14 11.22
N ASP A 77 9.45 -4.35 11.27
CA ASP A 77 8.65 -4.88 10.16
C ASP A 77 7.94 -3.79 9.34
N PHE A 78 8.25 -2.51 9.58
CA PHE A 78 7.70 -1.37 8.86
C PHE A 78 8.64 -0.89 7.77
N ILE A 79 8.12 -0.69 6.55
CA ILE A 79 8.84 0.01 5.49
C ILE A 79 8.82 1.50 5.82
N VAL A 80 9.96 2.11 6.10
CA VAL A 80 10.06 3.54 6.47
C VAL A 80 10.54 4.42 5.33
N LYS A 81 11.12 3.82 4.28
CA LYS A 81 11.64 4.56 3.13
C LYS A 81 11.70 3.72 1.86
N GLU A 82 11.42 4.35 0.74
CA GLU A 82 11.69 3.85 -0.61
C GLU A 82 12.51 4.88 -1.38
N VAL A 83 13.55 4.44 -2.08
CA VAL A 83 14.33 5.31 -2.97
C VAL A 83 14.46 4.68 -4.34
N THR A 84 13.95 5.36 -5.35
CA THR A 84 14.11 4.95 -6.76
C THR A 84 15.28 5.70 -7.38
N TYR A 85 16.14 4.96 -8.06
CA TYR A 85 17.31 5.44 -8.77
C TYR A 85 17.16 5.18 -10.27
N ASN A 86 17.60 6.13 -11.10
CA ASN A 86 17.97 5.85 -12.48
C ASN A 86 19.38 5.22 -12.49
N THR A 87 19.51 4.07 -13.15
CA THR A 87 20.75 3.29 -13.20
C THR A 87 21.36 3.24 -14.61
N GLN A 88 20.79 3.97 -15.58
CA GLN A 88 21.18 3.91 -17.00
C GLN A 88 22.61 4.41 -17.25
N SER A 89 23.09 5.36 -16.45
CA SER A 89 24.42 5.98 -16.60
C SER A 89 25.55 5.16 -15.97
N GLY A 90 25.26 3.99 -15.40
CA GLY A 90 26.23 3.20 -14.61
C GLY A 90 26.53 3.79 -13.23
N SER A 91 25.85 4.88 -12.85
CA SER A 91 25.85 5.45 -11.50
C SER A 91 24.41 5.66 -11.05
N ASP A 92 24.14 5.38 -9.77
CA ASP A 92 22.81 5.55 -9.21
C ASP A 92 22.48 7.03 -9.05
N VAL A 93 21.56 7.54 -9.89
CA VAL A 93 21.03 8.90 -9.76
C VAL A 93 19.66 8.83 -9.12
N LYS A 94 19.52 9.41 -7.92
CA LYS A 94 18.25 9.43 -7.19
C LYS A 94 17.17 10.13 -8.02
N LYS A 95 16.08 9.42 -8.28
CA LYS A 95 14.94 9.86 -9.09
C LYS A 95 13.77 10.29 -8.19
N GLU A 96 13.43 9.45 -7.23
CA GLU A 96 12.27 9.61 -6.33
C GLU A 96 12.61 9.07 -4.94
N GLU A 97 12.00 9.65 -3.91
CA GLU A 97 12.03 9.12 -2.55
C GLU A 97 10.65 9.21 -1.91
N TYR A 98 10.26 8.15 -1.21
CA TYR A 98 9.17 8.17 -0.25
C TYR A 98 9.70 7.89 1.16
N THR A 99 9.10 8.52 2.15
CA THR A 99 9.28 8.19 3.58
C THR A 99 7.92 7.98 4.23
N TYR A 100 7.90 7.10 5.24
CA TYR A 100 6.68 6.67 5.92
C TYR A 100 6.88 6.79 7.43
N ALA A 101 5.91 7.42 8.10
CA ALA A 101 5.89 7.53 9.55
C ALA A 101 4.68 6.78 10.12
N TYR A 102 4.90 6.09 11.24
CA TYR A 102 3.90 5.24 11.87
C TYR A 102 3.69 5.61 13.34
N GLU A 103 2.46 5.49 13.81
CA GLU A 103 2.12 5.54 15.22
C GLU A 103 1.14 4.41 15.55
N LYS A 104 1.40 3.64 16.61
CA LYS A 104 0.53 2.51 17.04
C LYS A 104 0.19 1.57 15.87
N ASN A 105 1.19 1.22 15.07
CA ASN A 105 1.11 0.34 13.89
C ASN A 105 0.21 0.87 12.75
N LYS A 106 -0.11 2.16 12.72
CA LYS A 106 -0.85 2.81 11.63
C LYS A 106 0.03 3.84 10.94
N LEU A 107 -0.07 3.94 9.62
CA LEU A 107 0.60 4.98 8.84
C LEU A 107 -0.03 6.33 9.18
N VAL A 108 0.77 7.27 9.70
CA VAL A 108 0.32 8.62 10.08
C VAL A 108 0.83 9.71 9.14
N SER A 109 1.91 9.44 8.39
CA SER A 109 2.35 10.35 7.34
C SER A 109 3.13 9.65 6.24
N THR A 110 3.01 10.17 5.01
CA THR A 110 3.94 9.94 3.91
C THR A 110 4.59 11.25 3.51
N ALA A 111 5.82 11.19 3.02
CA ALA A 111 6.42 12.30 2.26
C ALA A 111 7.08 11.76 1.00
N TYR A 112 6.87 12.44 -0.11
CA TYR A 112 7.39 12.15 -1.44
C TYR A 112 8.27 13.31 -1.92
N SER A 113 9.36 12.99 -2.62
CA SER A 113 10.23 13.98 -3.25
C SER A 113 10.74 13.47 -4.59
N LYS A 114 10.83 14.36 -5.58
CA LYS A 114 11.42 14.09 -6.91
C LYS A 114 12.20 15.29 -7.44
N ASN A 115 12.75 15.15 -8.65
CA ASN A 115 13.54 16.18 -9.34
C ASN A 115 14.80 16.56 -8.54
N PHE A 116 15.57 15.55 -8.14
CA PHE A 116 16.85 15.75 -7.46
C PHE A 116 17.90 16.29 -8.43
N THR A 117 18.58 17.37 -8.04
CA THR A 117 19.69 17.97 -8.80
C THR A 117 20.74 18.49 -7.83
N THR A 118 21.88 18.97 -8.33
CA THR A 118 22.88 19.66 -7.50
C THR A 118 22.31 20.93 -6.86
N LYS A 119 21.40 21.65 -7.55
CA LYS A 119 20.67 22.81 -7.01
C LYS A 119 19.62 22.40 -5.96
N TYR A 120 18.99 21.24 -6.16
CA TYR A 120 17.93 20.71 -5.30
C TYR A 120 18.29 19.32 -4.76
N PRO A 121 19.25 19.21 -3.82
CA PRO A 121 19.71 17.91 -3.30
C PRO A 121 18.62 17.16 -2.53
N ASN A 122 17.57 17.86 -2.10
CA ASN A 122 16.40 17.29 -1.41
C ASN A 122 15.15 17.23 -2.30
N GLY A 123 15.31 17.36 -3.62
CA GLY A 123 14.22 17.44 -4.60
C GLY A 123 13.57 18.83 -4.68
N SER A 124 13.23 19.28 -5.89
CA SER A 124 12.51 20.55 -6.09
C SER A 124 11.01 20.42 -5.85
N TYR A 125 10.44 19.23 -6.12
CA TYR A 125 9.05 18.91 -5.85
C TYR A 125 8.93 18.03 -4.61
N LYS A 126 8.03 18.40 -3.71
CA LYS A 126 7.71 17.68 -2.49
C LYS A 126 6.20 17.57 -2.30
N GLU A 127 5.76 16.41 -1.84
CA GLU A 127 4.39 16.17 -1.40
C GLU A 127 4.43 15.49 -0.04
N ARG A 128 3.50 15.79 0.85
CA ARG A 128 3.28 14.99 2.07
C ARG A 128 1.80 14.76 2.30
N SER A 129 1.48 13.57 2.80
CA SER A 129 0.14 13.26 3.28
C SER A 129 0.16 13.02 4.79
N VAL A 130 -0.89 13.46 5.49
CA VAL A 130 -1.09 13.21 6.92
C VAL A 130 -2.42 12.51 7.12
N TYR A 131 -2.41 11.46 7.96
CA TYR A 131 -3.57 10.61 8.21
C TYR A 131 -4.07 10.80 9.64
N THR A 132 -5.37 11.02 9.78
CA THR A 132 -6.08 11.03 11.06
C THR A 132 -7.12 9.94 11.05
N TYR A 133 -7.00 8.96 11.96
CA TYR A 133 -7.93 7.83 12.06
C TYR A 133 -9.06 8.14 13.03
N ASN A 134 -10.28 7.82 12.60
CA ASN A 134 -11.48 7.94 13.39
C ASN A 134 -11.74 6.67 14.22
N ALA A 135 -12.58 6.78 15.25
CA ALA A 135 -12.96 5.65 16.10
C ALA A 135 -13.74 4.56 15.36
N ASP A 136 -14.43 4.91 14.26
CA ASP A 136 -15.18 3.99 13.41
C ASP A 136 -14.29 3.21 12.42
N GLY A 137 -12.98 3.41 12.46
CA GLY A 137 -12.01 2.76 11.57
C GLY A 137 -11.78 3.48 10.23
N SER A 138 -12.55 4.52 9.90
CA SER A 138 -12.28 5.39 8.76
C SER A 138 -11.06 6.31 9.01
N ALA A 139 -10.57 6.98 7.97
CA ALA A 139 -9.51 7.97 8.11
C ALA A 139 -9.77 9.22 7.25
N ILE A 140 -9.21 10.34 7.67
CA ILE A 140 -9.04 11.54 6.85
C ILE A 140 -7.58 11.64 6.46
N MET A 141 -7.30 11.82 5.17
CA MET A 141 -5.98 12.13 4.64
C MET A 141 -5.98 13.55 4.12
N LYS A 142 -4.98 14.34 4.52
CA LYS A 142 -4.73 15.67 3.96
C LYS A 142 -3.42 15.65 3.19
N THR A 143 -3.44 16.09 1.95
CA THR A 143 -2.25 16.16 1.11
C THR A 143 -1.79 17.60 0.94
N TYR A 144 -0.50 17.80 1.08
CA TYR A 144 0.19 19.08 0.96
C TYR A 144 1.29 18.96 -0.07
N TYR A 145 1.54 20.01 -0.84
CA TYR A 145 2.64 20.04 -1.80
C TYR A 145 3.43 21.34 -1.75
N LYS A 146 4.67 21.25 -2.23
CA LYS A 146 5.62 22.34 -2.41
C LYS A 146 6.41 22.10 -3.69
N ASP A 147 6.41 23.07 -4.61
CA ASP A 147 7.19 23.03 -5.85
C ASP A 147 8.13 24.24 -5.94
N SER A 148 9.41 24.01 -5.68
CA SER A 148 10.42 25.06 -5.60
C SER A 148 10.84 25.62 -6.97
N GLU A 149 10.38 25.02 -8.08
CA GLU A 149 10.59 25.53 -9.44
C GLU A 149 9.41 26.35 -9.95
N PHE A 150 8.19 25.93 -9.63
CA PHE A 150 6.98 26.66 -10.02
C PHE A 150 6.72 27.89 -9.15
N PHE A 151 7.16 27.85 -7.89
CA PHE A 151 7.13 28.98 -6.98
C PHE A 151 8.52 29.61 -6.98
N GLU A 152 8.68 30.83 -7.50
CA GLU A 152 9.87 31.64 -7.21
C GLU A 152 10.07 31.63 -5.70
N VAL A 153 11.14 30.99 -5.23
CA VAL A 153 11.43 30.74 -3.80
C VAL A 153 11.34 32.04 -2.97
N GLU A 154 11.55 33.18 -3.62
CA GLU A 154 11.49 34.53 -3.04
C GLU A 154 10.08 35.07 -2.76
N LYS A 155 9.01 34.53 -3.36
CA LYS A 155 7.64 35.06 -3.18
C LYS A 155 6.74 34.26 -2.23
N LEU A 156 7.05 32.99 -1.95
CA LEU A 156 6.18 32.11 -1.14
C LEU A 156 6.87 31.41 0.04
N GLY A 157 8.21 31.40 0.12
CA GLY A 157 8.93 30.83 1.28
C GLY A 157 8.64 29.34 1.56
N ASP A 158 8.50 28.98 2.84
CA ASP A 158 8.27 27.60 3.32
C ASP A 158 6.79 27.18 3.37
N ILE A 159 5.90 27.89 2.66
CA ILE A 159 4.46 27.62 2.70
C ILE A 159 4.14 26.31 1.98
N GLU A 160 3.50 25.38 2.70
CA GLU A 160 2.87 24.19 2.13
C GLU A 160 1.42 24.50 1.75
N LEU A 161 1.01 24.08 0.56
CA LEU A 161 -0.36 24.26 0.08
C LEU A 161 -1.14 22.97 0.24
N GLU A 162 -2.28 23.02 0.94
CA GLU A 162 -3.23 21.91 1.01
C GLU A 162 -3.84 21.72 -0.40
N SER A 163 -3.70 20.52 -0.97
CA SER A 163 -4.25 20.21 -2.30
C SER A 163 -5.60 19.51 -2.19
N ASN A 164 -5.68 18.46 -1.37
CA ASN A 164 -6.84 17.60 -1.28
C ASN A 164 -7.08 17.15 0.17
N VAL A 165 -8.35 16.99 0.50
CA VAL A 165 -8.83 16.32 1.70
C VAL A 165 -9.59 15.07 1.27
N ASP A 166 -9.09 13.92 1.69
CA ASP A 166 -9.58 12.61 1.34
C ASP A 166 -10.25 11.94 2.53
N LYS A 167 -11.51 11.52 2.37
CA LYS A 167 -12.19 10.63 3.31
C LYS A 167 -12.03 9.18 2.86
N LEU A 168 -11.40 8.37 3.70
CA LEU A 168 -11.06 6.97 3.45
C LEU A 168 -11.95 6.05 4.28
N THR A 169 -12.61 5.09 3.63
CA THR A 169 -13.46 4.08 4.29
C THR A 169 -12.88 2.70 4.05
N PHE A 170 -12.73 1.93 5.13
CA PHE A 170 -12.12 0.60 5.08
C PHE A 170 -13.11 -0.47 5.50
N VAL A 171 -13.05 -1.63 4.85
CA VAL A 171 -13.77 -2.84 5.24
C VAL A 171 -12.81 -4.02 5.14
N ASN A 172 -12.69 -4.78 6.22
CA ASN A 172 -11.80 -5.95 6.30
C ASN A 172 -10.34 -5.67 5.89
N GLY A 173 -9.84 -4.46 6.20
CA GLY A 173 -8.48 -4.02 5.85
C GLY A 173 -8.31 -3.49 4.42
N ASN A 174 -9.33 -3.56 3.57
CA ASN A 174 -9.31 -2.99 2.22
C ASN A 174 -9.92 -1.59 2.20
N LEU A 175 -9.33 -0.66 1.44
CA LEU A 175 -9.93 0.65 1.16
C LEU A 175 -11.10 0.48 0.18
N THR A 176 -12.35 0.55 0.63
CA THR A 176 -13.52 0.33 -0.24
C THR A 176 -14.05 1.62 -0.86
N LYS A 177 -13.79 2.76 -0.22
CA LYS A 177 -14.23 4.06 -0.71
C LYS A 177 -13.24 5.16 -0.35
N ARG A 178 -12.93 6.01 -1.34
CA ARG A 178 -12.18 7.26 -1.18
C ARG A 178 -13.01 8.41 -1.74
N VAL A 179 -13.23 9.44 -0.96
CA VAL A 179 -13.86 10.69 -1.42
C VAL A 179 -12.82 11.80 -1.31
N SER A 180 -12.29 12.23 -2.45
CA SER A 180 -11.30 13.29 -2.58
C SER A 180 -12.00 14.61 -2.83
N LYS A 181 -11.80 15.59 -1.96
CA LYS A 181 -12.26 16.97 -2.16
C LYS A 181 -11.06 17.87 -2.37
N ILE A 182 -11.08 18.66 -3.44
CA ILE A 182 -10.04 19.67 -3.68
C ILE A 182 -10.16 20.77 -2.62
N SER A 183 -9.02 21.15 -2.06
CA SER A 183 -8.98 22.16 -1.00
C SER A 183 -9.21 23.56 -1.58
N GLU A 184 -9.96 24.38 -0.85
CA GLU A 184 -10.19 25.78 -1.20
C GLU A 184 -8.86 26.54 -1.18
N GLY A 185 -8.54 27.25 -2.27
CA GLY A 185 -7.25 27.91 -2.43
C GLY A 185 -6.10 27.01 -2.92
N SER A 186 -6.37 25.73 -3.22
CA SER A 186 -5.39 24.92 -3.96
C SER A 186 -5.12 25.54 -5.34
N TYR A 187 -3.87 25.52 -5.82
CA TYR A 187 -3.58 26.01 -7.17
C TYR A 187 -4.11 25.08 -8.28
N LEU A 188 -4.63 23.90 -7.89
CA LEU A 188 -5.29 22.94 -8.79
C LEU A 188 -6.72 23.36 -9.20
N VAL A 189 -7.16 24.58 -8.85
CA VAL A 189 -8.45 25.19 -9.25
C VAL A 189 -8.62 25.32 -10.78
N TYR A 190 -7.62 24.93 -11.58
CA TYR A 190 -7.79 24.70 -13.02
C TYR A 190 -8.64 23.46 -13.36
N SER A 191 -9.01 22.64 -12.37
CA SER A 191 -9.97 21.55 -12.53
C SER A 191 -11.38 22.05 -12.26
N ASP A 192 -12.30 21.83 -13.21
CA ASP A 192 -13.74 22.07 -12.99
C ASP A 192 -14.35 21.12 -11.95
N THR A 193 -13.62 20.06 -11.56
CA THR A 193 -14.04 19.08 -10.54
C THR A 193 -13.77 19.61 -9.13
N ASP A 194 -14.76 19.51 -8.24
CA ASP A 194 -14.65 19.78 -6.79
C ASP A 194 -14.33 18.49 -6.04
N THR A 195 -15.19 17.47 -6.23
CA THR A 195 -15.13 16.21 -5.49
C THR A 195 -15.05 15.03 -6.45
N THR A 196 -14.19 14.07 -6.13
CA THR A 196 -14.10 12.78 -6.83
C THR A 196 -14.29 11.64 -5.83
N GLU A 197 -15.19 10.73 -6.16
CA GLU A 197 -15.43 9.50 -5.42
C GLU A 197 -14.86 8.32 -6.18
N TYR A 198 -14.13 7.47 -5.46
CA TYR A 198 -13.61 6.18 -5.90
C TYR A 198 -14.24 5.07 -5.07
N LEU A 199 -14.79 4.07 -5.74
CA LEU A 199 -15.29 2.84 -5.14
C LEU A 199 -14.45 1.66 -5.63
N TYR A 200 -14.03 0.81 -4.70
CA TYR A 200 -13.19 -0.33 -4.99
C TYR A 200 -13.91 -1.62 -4.57
N GLU A 201 -13.97 -2.56 -5.49
CA GLU A 201 -14.47 -3.91 -5.26
C GLU A 201 -13.32 -4.89 -5.30
N TYR A 202 -13.39 -5.91 -4.44
CA TYR A 202 -12.30 -6.85 -4.20
C TYR A 202 -12.77 -8.27 -4.42
N ASP A 203 -11.85 -9.15 -4.78
CA ASP A 203 -12.06 -10.58 -4.62
C ASP A 203 -11.62 -11.08 -3.22
N ALA A 204 -11.62 -12.40 -3.04
CA ALA A 204 -11.18 -13.04 -1.81
C ALA A 204 -9.72 -13.52 -1.86
N ASN A 205 -8.99 -13.30 -2.96
CA ASN A 205 -7.65 -13.84 -3.16
C ASN A 205 -6.57 -12.93 -2.58
N SER A 206 -5.35 -13.47 -2.50
CA SER A 206 -4.20 -12.76 -1.94
C SER A 206 -3.59 -11.81 -2.95
N THR A 207 -3.11 -10.64 -2.51
CA THR A 207 -2.29 -9.77 -3.37
C THR A 207 -0.91 -10.38 -3.63
N PRO A 208 -0.21 -9.97 -4.70
CA PRO A 208 1.14 -10.48 -5.00
C PRO A 208 2.11 -10.31 -3.83
N PHE A 209 1.95 -9.23 -3.06
CA PHE A 209 2.85 -8.83 -1.99
C PHE A 209 2.30 -9.09 -0.60
N LYS A 210 1.24 -9.90 -0.45
CA LYS A 210 0.61 -10.20 0.86
C LYS A 210 1.60 -10.68 1.94
N ASN A 211 2.65 -11.40 1.53
CA ASN A 211 3.65 -11.93 2.46
C ASN A 211 4.85 -11.00 2.68
N VAL A 212 4.88 -9.83 2.02
CA VAL A 212 5.93 -8.82 2.20
C VAL A 212 5.60 -7.99 3.43
N LEU A 213 6.46 -8.03 4.44
CA LEU A 213 6.23 -7.33 5.70
C LEU A 213 6.08 -5.82 5.50
N GLY A 214 5.06 -5.22 6.10
CA GLY A 214 4.81 -3.79 6.09
C GLY A 214 4.28 -3.22 4.78
N PHE A 215 4.18 -4.03 3.71
CA PHE A 215 3.70 -3.58 2.41
C PHE A 215 2.20 -3.25 2.44
N ASP A 216 1.43 -4.00 3.21
CA ASP A 216 0.00 -3.80 3.46
C ASP A 216 -0.33 -2.53 4.24
N LEU A 217 0.68 -1.84 4.79
CA LEU A 217 0.52 -0.60 5.55
C LEU A 217 0.76 0.67 4.71
N LEU A 218 1.21 0.54 3.46
CA LEU A 218 1.53 1.66 2.59
C LEU A 218 0.26 2.16 1.88
N MET A 219 -0.31 3.31 2.25
CA MET A 219 -1.65 3.74 1.77
C MET A 219 -1.83 3.82 0.24
N LYS A 220 -0.74 3.94 -0.53
CA LYS A 220 -0.78 3.82 -2.01
C LYS A 220 -1.13 2.40 -2.49
N ASP A 221 -0.91 1.40 -1.64
CA ASP A 221 -0.96 -0.04 -1.89
C ASP A 221 -1.72 -0.81 -0.77
N VAL A 222 -2.54 -0.15 0.07
CA VAL A 222 -3.34 -0.79 1.15
C VAL A 222 -4.47 -1.62 0.54
N PHE A 223 -4.12 -2.82 0.11
CA PHE A 223 -5.05 -3.81 -0.39
C PHE A 223 -4.66 -5.18 0.17
N VAL A 224 -5.48 -5.71 1.09
CA VAL A 224 -5.36 -7.07 1.60
C VAL A 224 -5.74 -8.08 0.50
N ASN A 225 -6.67 -7.68 -0.37
CA ASN A 225 -7.17 -8.46 -1.50
C ASN A 225 -6.97 -7.74 -2.83
N ASN A 226 -7.18 -8.44 -3.95
CA ASN A 226 -7.02 -7.84 -5.27
C ASN A 226 -8.25 -7.00 -5.65
N VAL A 227 -8.04 -5.77 -6.09
CA VAL A 227 -9.09 -4.92 -6.65
C VAL A 227 -9.54 -5.51 -7.99
N VAL A 228 -10.81 -5.88 -8.12
CA VAL A 228 -11.38 -6.41 -9.38
C VAL A 228 -12.15 -5.36 -10.18
N ASN A 229 -12.57 -4.29 -9.53
CA ASN A 229 -13.27 -3.19 -10.17
C ASN A 229 -13.02 -1.88 -9.43
N THR A 230 -12.79 -0.82 -10.18
CA THR A 230 -12.73 0.56 -9.67
C THR A 230 -13.77 1.39 -10.39
N THR A 231 -14.68 2.00 -9.64
CA THR A 231 -15.63 3.00 -10.17
C THR A 231 -15.23 4.38 -9.71
N THR A 232 -15.18 5.33 -10.65
CA THR A 232 -14.88 6.74 -10.37
C THR A 232 -16.06 7.60 -10.82
N SER A 233 -16.49 8.51 -9.95
CA SER A 233 -17.50 9.53 -10.25
C SER A 233 -17.04 10.88 -9.72
N SER A 234 -17.37 11.96 -10.42
CA SER A 234 -16.93 13.30 -10.08
C SER A 234 -18.09 14.29 -10.04
N VAL A 235 -17.98 15.29 -9.17
CA VAL A 235 -18.89 16.43 -9.06
C VAL A 235 -18.10 17.70 -9.37
N LEU A 236 -18.65 18.53 -10.24
CA LEU A 236 -18.10 19.81 -10.63
C LEU A 236 -18.37 20.89 -9.56
N TRP A 237 -17.60 21.98 -9.55
CA TRP A 237 -17.82 23.12 -8.64
C TRP A 237 -19.20 23.76 -8.74
N ASN A 238 -19.85 23.66 -9.91
CA ASN A 238 -21.23 24.14 -10.11
C ASN A 238 -22.30 23.13 -9.65
N GLY A 239 -21.89 22.03 -9.02
CA GLY A 239 -22.77 20.97 -8.51
C GLY A 239 -23.20 19.93 -9.55
N ASN A 240 -22.80 20.07 -10.81
CA ASN A 240 -23.14 19.08 -11.84
C ASN A 240 -22.33 17.79 -11.68
N TYR A 241 -22.98 16.65 -11.93
CA TYR A 241 -22.32 15.35 -11.94
C TYR A 241 -21.68 15.07 -13.30
N LEU A 242 -20.44 14.58 -13.27
CA LEU A 242 -19.81 13.94 -14.42
C LEU A 242 -20.18 12.46 -14.48
N ASN A 243 -20.21 11.91 -15.69
CA ASN A 243 -20.46 10.49 -15.89
C ASN A 243 -19.48 9.63 -15.10
N SER A 244 -19.98 8.54 -14.53
CA SER A 244 -19.15 7.56 -13.85
C SER A 244 -18.42 6.68 -14.87
N ASN A 245 -17.18 6.31 -14.53
CA ASN A 245 -16.38 5.38 -15.31
C ASN A 245 -15.99 4.20 -14.42
N SER A 246 -16.04 2.98 -14.96
CA SER A 246 -15.58 1.77 -14.28
C SER A 246 -14.43 1.11 -15.04
N SER A 247 -13.42 0.63 -14.32
CA SER A 247 -12.32 -0.18 -14.85
C SER A 247 -12.34 -1.54 -14.16
N LYS A 248 -12.42 -2.61 -14.95
CA LYS A 248 -12.33 -4.00 -14.46
C LYS A 248 -10.92 -4.52 -14.58
N ILE A 249 -10.54 -5.36 -13.63
CA ILE A 249 -9.24 -6.03 -13.58
C ILE A 249 -9.49 -7.54 -13.48
N ASP A 250 -8.95 -8.28 -14.45
CA ASP A 250 -9.07 -9.72 -14.53
C ASP A 250 -7.81 -10.41 -14.00
N TYR A 251 -8.00 -11.48 -13.24
CA TYR A 251 -6.91 -12.21 -12.59
C TYR A 251 -6.92 -13.69 -12.93
N ILE A 252 -5.73 -14.26 -13.06
CA ILE A 252 -5.51 -15.70 -13.05
C ILE A 252 -4.63 -16.02 -11.85
N TYR A 253 -5.03 -17.01 -11.06
CA TYR A 253 -4.39 -17.39 -9.80
C TYR A 253 -3.67 -18.72 -9.89
N ASN A 254 -2.64 -18.90 -9.07
CA ASN A 254 -2.10 -20.23 -8.77
C ASN A 254 -2.97 -20.97 -7.74
N GLU A 255 -2.64 -22.23 -7.46
CA GLU A 255 -3.36 -23.08 -6.49
C GLU A 255 -3.34 -22.54 -5.04
N LYS A 256 -2.46 -21.59 -4.75
CA LYS A 256 -2.32 -20.95 -3.44
C LYS A 256 -3.06 -19.61 -3.35
N GLY A 257 -3.79 -19.22 -4.40
CA GLY A 257 -4.58 -18.00 -4.45
C GLY A 257 -3.76 -16.72 -4.62
N TYR A 258 -2.55 -16.81 -5.19
CA TYR A 258 -1.73 -15.66 -5.58
C TYR A 258 -1.83 -15.43 -7.10
N PRO A 259 -1.93 -14.18 -7.56
CA PRO A 259 -2.13 -13.88 -8.98
C PRO A 259 -0.85 -14.18 -9.75
N VAL A 260 -0.97 -15.01 -10.80
CA VAL A 260 0.10 -15.25 -11.78
C VAL A 260 -0.05 -14.37 -13.01
N LYS A 261 -1.26 -13.86 -13.27
CA LYS A 261 -1.56 -12.91 -14.34
C LYS A 261 -2.61 -11.91 -13.89
N VAL A 262 -2.39 -10.64 -14.24
CA VAL A 262 -3.31 -9.52 -14.03
C VAL A 262 -3.51 -8.82 -15.37
N SER A 263 -4.76 -8.60 -15.78
CA SER A 263 -5.09 -7.92 -17.02
C SER A 263 -6.00 -6.74 -16.72
N GLU A 264 -5.57 -5.54 -17.11
CA GLU A 264 -6.37 -4.32 -16.99
C GLU A 264 -6.29 -3.53 -18.28
N ARG A 265 -7.44 -3.32 -18.93
CA ARG A 265 -7.56 -2.64 -20.23
C ARG A 265 -6.61 -3.25 -21.27
N PHE A 266 -5.52 -2.53 -21.59
CA PHE A 266 -4.52 -2.95 -22.57
C PHE A 266 -3.23 -3.45 -21.92
N LYS A 267 -3.16 -3.52 -20.59
CA LYS A 267 -1.95 -3.90 -19.84
C LYS A 267 -2.10 -5.30 -19.28
N THR A 268 -0.99 -6.04 -19.27
CA THR A 268 -0.90 -7.34 -18.63
C THR A 268 0.35 -7.39 -17.76
N THR A 269 0.19 -7.83 -16.52
CA THR A 269 1.29 -8.14 -15.59
C THR A 269 1.31 -9.63 -15.31
N GLU A 270 2.46 -10.28 -15.45
CA GLU A 270 2.66 -11.68 -15.11
C GLU A 270 3.65 -11.81 -13.96
N TYR A 271 3.25 -12.48 -12.88
CA TYR A 271 4.08 -12.73 -11.72
C TYR A 271 4.65 -14.15 -11.75
N ILE A 272 5.95 -14.24 -11.51
CA ILE A 272 6.69 -15.49 -11.39
C ILE A 272 7.15 -15.59 -9.93
N TYR A 273 6.74 -16.66 -9.23
CA TYR A 273 7.01 -16.89 -7.81
C TYR A 273 8.19 -17.84 -7.57
#